data_AF-A0A447PIE9-F1
#
_entry.id   AF-A0A447PIE9-F1
#
_cell.length_a   1.000
_cell.length_b   1.000
_cell.length_c   1.000
_cell.angle_alpha   90.00
_cell.angle_beta   90.00
_cell.angle_gamma   90.00
#
_symmetry.space_group_name_H-M   'P 1'
#
loop_
_entity.id
_entity.type
_entity.pdbx_description
1 polymer ?
#
loop_
_entity_poly.entity_id
_entity_poly.type
_entity_poly.pdbx_seq_one_letter_code
_entity_poly.pdbx_strand_id
1 'polypeptide(L)'
;MSCSADRNIKAKINREGIWIEKLERNPGKYIPEALRQAGEGEAVRVDLNRPMSEILQQLSQYPVSTRLSLNGTIIVGRDIAHAKLKERMDRGEGLPQYIKDHPIYYAGRQKRRKGMPPGRLGRLPQDEWTLMLISSSRRAAV
;
A
#
# COMPACT_ATOMS: atom_id res chain seq x y z
N MET A 1 7.77 17.49 13.42
CA MET A 1 6.56 17.30 12.62
C MET A 1 5.91 15.99 13.05
N SER A 2 4.69 16.02 13.57
CA SER A 2 3.90 14.80 13.72
C SER A 2 3.18 14.53 12.39
N CYS A 3 3.20 13.27 11.92
CA CYS A 3 2.57 12.89 10.66
C CYS A 3 1.13 12.40 10.89
N SER A 4 0.41 12.00 9.82
CA SER A 4 -0.95 11.45 9.93
C SER A 4 -1.05 10.23 10.87
N ALA A 5 0.07 9.56 11.13
CA ALA A 5 0.17 8.49 12.12
C ALA A 5 0.75 9.02 13.46
N ASP A 6 0.13 10.07 14.00
CA ASP A 6 0.46 10.64 15.31
C ASP A 6 0.14 9.63 16.42
N ARG A 7 1.18 9.10 17.08
CA ARG A 7 1.11 7.95 17.97
C ARG A 7 1.91 8.21 19.24
N ASN A 8 1.51 9.23 19.97
CA ASN A 8 2.07 9.59 21.28
C ASN A 8 1.07 9.23 22.38
N ILE A 9 1.56 8.80 23.54
CA ILE A 9 0.73 8.48 24.70
C ILE A 9 1.46 8.85 25.99
N LYS A 10 0.81 9.60 26.87
CA LYS A 10 1.34 9.92 28.20
C LYS A 10 0.98 8.83 29.20
N ALA A 11 1.83 8.63 30.20
CA ALA A 11 1.57 7.75 31.33
C ALA A 11 2.06 8.41 32.62
N LYS A 12 1.42 8.10 33.75
CA LYS A 12 1.89 8.52 35.09
C LYS A 12 1.86 7.32 36.04
N ILE A 13 2.83 7.25 36.93
CA ILE A 13 2.91 6.25 37.99
C ILE A 13 2.94 7.00 39.32
N ASN A 14 2.07 6.62 40.24
CA ASN A 14 2.02 7.18 41.60
C ASN A 14 1.75 6.07 42.62
N ARG A 15 1.63 6.43 43.91
CA ARG A 15 1.36 5.47 45.00
C ARG A 15 0.04 4.71 44.83
N GLU A 16 -0.88 5.24 44.03
CA GLU A 16 -2.21 4.65 43.79
C GLU A 16 -2.20 3.68 42.59
N GLY A 17 -1.19 3.73 41.72
CA GLY A 17 -1.03 2.80 40.62
C GLY A 17 -0.48 3.40 39.33
N ILE A 18 -0.83 2.76 38.22
CA ILE A 18 -0.37 3.08 36.86
C ILE A 18 -1.52 3.69 36.07
N TRP A 19 -1.27 4.83 35.44
CA TRP A 19 -2.25 5.53 34.62
C TRP A 19 -1.70 5.71 33.21
N ILE A 20 -2.59 5.61 32.24
CA ILE A 20 -2.29 5.82 30.83
C ILE A 20 -3.29 6.81 30.24
N GLU A 21 -2.81 7.67 29.34
CA GLU A 21 -3.63 8.65 28.65
C GLU A 21 -4.76 7.97 27.88
N LYS A 22 -5.97 8.52 28.05
CA LYS A 22 -7.17 7.98 27.42
C LYS A 22 -7.26 8.50 25.99
N LEU A 23 -7.03 7.63 25.02
CA LEU A 23 -7.27 7.91 23.61
C LEU A 23 -8.74 7.69 23.23
N GLU A 24 -9.15 8.26 22.08
CA GLU A 24 -10.47 8.05 21.50
C GLU A 24 -10.67 6.58 21.09
N ARG A 25 -11.84 6.02 21.41
CA ARG A 25 -12.20 4.62 21.08
C ARG A 25 -13.22 4.53 19.94
N ASN A 26 -13.96 5.60 19.66
CA ASN A 26 -14.91 5.67 18.56
C ASN A 26 -14.53 6.82 17.58
N PRO A 27 -13.50 6.62 16.73
CA PRO A 27 -13.09 7.65 15.77
C PRO A 27 -14.13 7.89 14.67
N GLY A 28 -15.06 6.95 14.44
CA GLY A 28 -16.08 7.06 13.37
C GLY A 28 -17.01 8.27 13.52
N LYS A 29 -17.17 8.81 14.74
CA LYS A 29 -17.98 10.01 14.99
C LYS A 29 -17.44 11.26 14.28
N TYR A 30 -16.16 11.29 13.93
CA TYR A 30 -15.53 12.40 13.22
C TYR A 30 -15.72 12.33 11.70
N ILE A 31 -16.35 11.27 11.19
CA ILE A 31 -16.65 11.11 9.76
C ILE A 31 -18.01 11.79 9.47
N PRO A 32 -18.03 12.86 8.66
CA PRO A 32 -19.27 13.52 8.25
C PRO A 32 -20.21 12.54 7.57
N GLU A 33 -21.52 12.66 7.80
CA GLU A 33 -22.52 11.70 7.30
C GLU A 33 -22.50 11.55 5.78
N ALA A 34 -22.31 12.65 5.05
CA ALA A 34 -22.17 12.67 3.58
C ALA A 34 -20.97 11.85 3.06
N LEU A 35 -19.93 11.63 3.88
CA LEU A 35 -18.72 10.90 3.51
C LEU A 35 -18.69 9.47 4.09
N ARG A 36 -19.74 9.05 4.81
CA ARG A 36 -19.83 7.68 5.34
C ARG A 36 -20.16 6.67 4.25
N GLN A 37 -20.77 7.11 3.16
CA GLN A 37 -21.01 6.26 1.99
C GLN A 37 -19.80 6.26 1.07
N ALA A 38 -19.39 5.07 0.65
CA ALA A 38 -18.26 4.89 -0.26
C ALA A 38 -18.62 5.38 -1.66
N GLY A 39 -18.24 6.62 -1.98
CA GLY A 39 -18.18 7.13 -3.34
C GLY A 39 -16.73 7.48 -3.66
N GLU A 40 -16.01 6.57 -4.30
CA GLU A 40 -14.80 6.98 -5.00
C GLU A 40 -15.27 7.87 -6.16
N GLY A 41 -14.95 9.17 -6.12
CA GLY A 41 -15.30 10.10 -7.20
C GLY A 41 -14.74 9.64 -8.56
N GLU A 42 -14.98 10.41 -9.62
CA GLU A 42 -14.52 10.06 -10.95
C GLU A 42 -12.99 9.81 -10.96
N ALA A 43 -12.62 8.59 -11.34
CA ALA A 43 -11.24 8.14 -11.42
C ALA A 43 -11.07 7.32 -12.70
N VAL A 44 -9.98 7.58 -13.41
CA VAL A 44 -9.64 6.82 -14.62
C VAL A 44 -9.22 5.42 -14.21
N ARG A 45 -9.92 4.41 -14.71
CA ARG A 45 -9.55 3.01 -14.46
C ARG A 45 -8.37 2.62 -15.34
N VAL A 46 -7.34 2.06 -14.71
CA VAL A 46 -6.15 1.55 -15.40
C VAL A 46 -5.97 0.09 -15.01
N ASP A 47 -6.06 -0.79 -16.00
CA ASP A 47 -5.70 -2.19 -15.86
C ASP A 47 -4.19 -2.36 -16.07
N LEU A 48 -3.53 -2.91 -15.05
CA LEU A 48 -2.10 -3.15 -14.96
C LEU A 48 -1.68 -4.54 -15.43
N ASN A 49 -2.62 -5.40 -15.83
CA ASN A 49 -2.32 -6.71 -16.40
C ASN A 49 -2.10 -6.67 -17.93
N ARG A 50 -2.10 -5.46 -18.51
CA ARG A 50 -1.78 -5.22 -19.92
C ARG A 50 -0.27 -5.02 -20.14
N PRO A 51 0.23 -5.14 -21.39
CA PRO A 51 1.61 -4.81 -21.71
C PRO A 51 2.00 -3.39 -21.26
N MET A 52 3.22 -3.23 -20.76
CA MET A 52 3.72 -1.95 -20.24
C MET A 52 3.59 -0.80 -21.26
N SER A 53 3.77 -1.08 -22.55
CA SER A 53 3.60 -0.11 -23.63
C SER A 53 2.18 0.46 -23.70
N GLU A 54 1.15 -0.38 -23.54
CA GLU A 54 -0.25 0.04 -23.55
C GLU A 54 -0.61 0.86 -22.30
N ILE A 55 -0.09 0.45 -21.14
CA ILE A 55 -0.28 1.18 -19.88
C ILE A 55 0.31 2.59 -20.01
N LEU A 56 1.54 2.70 -20.52
CA LEU A 56 2.21 3.99 -20.74
C LEU A 56 1.45 4.85 -21.77
N GLN A 57 0.95 4.24 -22.85
CA GLN A 57 0.15 4.96 -23.85
C GLN A 57 -1.13 5.51 -23.26
N GLN A 58 -1.83 4.75 -22.40
CA GLN A 58 -3.02 5.24 -21.71
C GLN A 58 -2.66 6.37 -20.73
N LEU A 59 -1.62 6.21 -19.91
CA LEU A 59 -1.22 7.23 -18.93
C LEU A 59 -0.78 8.54 -19.58
N SER A 60 -0.17 8.46 -20.77
CA SER A 60 0.28 9.63 -21.54
C SER A 60 -0.87 10.49 -22.07
N GLN A 61 -2.11 9.99 -22.08
CA GLN A 61 -3.29 10.74 -22.53
C GLN A 61 -3.80 11.74 -21.47
N TYR A 62 -3.35 11.63 -20.22
CA TYR A 62 -3.89 12.41 -19.11
C TYR A 62 -2.84 13.38 -18.55
N PRO A 63 -3.26 14.60 -18.15
CA PRO A 63 -2.36 15.52 -17.47
C PRO A 63 -1.98 15.01 -16.08
N VAL A 64 -0.87 15.52 -15.55
CA VAL A 64 -0.48 15.33 -14.16
C VAL A 64 -1.62 15.74 -13.21
N SER A 65 -1.69 15.14 -12.02
CA SER A 65 -2.77 15.27 -11.02
C SER A 65 -4.10 14.56 -11.34
N THR A 66 -4.22 13.89 -12.49
CA THR A 66 -5.38 13.03 -12.79
C THR A 66 -5.50 11.89 -11.78
N ARG A 67 -6.70 11.69 -11.21
CA ARG A 67 -6.99 10.60 -10.27
C ARG A 67 -7.13 9.28 -11.02
N LEU A 68 -6.37 8.28 -10.59
CA LEU A 68 -6.36 6.93 -11.19
C LEU A 68 -6.91 5.89 -10.21
N SER A 69 -7.61 4.89 -10.75
CA SER A 69 -8.01 3.67 -10.06
C SER A 69 -7.26 2.50 -10.70
N LEU A 70 -6.27 1.96 -9.99
CA LEU A 70 -5.38 0.92 -10.49
C LEU A 70 -5.93 -0.47 -10.15
N ASN A 71 -5.97 -1.36 -11.13
CA ASN A 71 -6.35 -2.76 -10.95
C ASN A 71 -5.30 -3.66 -11.60
N GLY A 72 -4.76 -4.63 -10.85
CA GLY A 72 -3.89 -5.66 -11.42
C GLY A 72 -2.63 -5.93 -10.62
N THR A 73 -1.58 -6.38 -11.30
CA THR A 73 -0.33 -6.85 -10.68
C THR A 73 0.69 -5.73 -10.53
N ILE A 74 1.33 -5.66 -9.36
CA ILE A 74 2.31 -4.64 -8.98
C ILE A 74 3.48 -5.29 -8.23
N ILE A 75 4.70 -4.89 -8.51
CA ILE A 75 5.87 -5.33 -7.74
C ILE A 75 5.99 -4.49 -6.48
N VAL A 76 6.20 -5.10 -5.32
CA VAL A 76 6.47 -4.36 -4.08
C VAL A 76 7.94 -4.47 -3.72
N GLY A 77 8.61 -3.34 -3.58
CA GLY A 77 10.04 -3.30 -3.27
C GLY A 77 10.48 -1.93 -2.73
N ARG A 78 11.45 -1.93 -1.81
CA ARG A 78 12.05 -0.71 -1.23
C ARG A 78 13.58 -0.84 -1.21
N ASP A 79 14.24 -0.23 -0.23
CA ASP A 79 15.68 0.01 -0.13
C ASP A 79 16.51 -1.25 -0.43
N ILE A 80 16.30 -2.33 0.32
CA ILE A 80 17.06 -3.59 0.17
C ILE A 80 16.80 -4.24 -1.20
N ALA A 81 15.59 -4.10 -1.74
CA ALA A 81 15.25 -4.64 -3.05
C ALA A 81 16.04 -3.92 -4.16
N HIS A 82 16.09 -2.59 -4.11
CA HIS A 82 16.80 -1.78 -5.08
C HIS A 82 18.32 -1.95 -4.96
N ALA A 83 18.85 -2.09 -3.74
CA ALA A 83 20.28 -2.38 -3.53
C ALA A 83 20.70 -3.69 -4.21
N LYS A 84 19.92 -4.76 -4.06
CA LYS A 84 20.20 -6.04 -4.70
C LYS A 84 20.01 -6.04 -6.22
N LEU A 85 19.03 -5.28 -6.73
CA LEU A 85 18.88 -5.07 -8.17
C LEU A 85 20.09 -4.33 -8.75
N LYS A 86 20.63 -3.36 -8.01
CA LYS A 86 21.87 -2.67 -8.38
C LYS A 86 23.07 -3.62 -8.38
N GLU A 87 23.28 -4.41 -7.32
CA GLU A 87 24.36 -5.40 -7.28
C GLU A 87 24.29 -6.37 -8.47
N ARG A 88 23.10 -6.86 -8.80
CA ARG A 88 22.85 -7.71 -9.96
C ARG A 88 23.26 -7.04 -11.27
N MET A 89 22.90 -5.76 -11.42
CA MET A 89 23.26 -4.97 -12.61
C MET A 89 24.77 -4.73 -12.69
N ASP A 90 25.42 -4.43 -11.55
CA ASP A 90 26.87 -4.25 -11.44
C ASP A 90 27.63 -5.56 -11.78
N ARG A 91 27.01 -6.74 -11.56
CA ARG A 91 27.53 -8.05 -11.99
C ARG A 91 27.27 -8.40 -13.46
N GLY A 92 26.59 -7.53 -14.22
CA GLY A 92 26.26 -7.77 -15.63
C GLY A 92 25.08 -8.73 -15.87
N GLU A 93 24.36 -9.16 -14.83
CA GLU A 93 23.20 -10.08 -14.92
C GLU A 93 21.90 -9.39 -15.38
N GLY A 94 21.97 -8.07 -15.63
CA GLY A 94 20.87 -7.24 -16.10
C GLY A 94 19.69 -7.14 -15.13
N LEU A 95 18.66 -6.41 -15.55
CA LEU A 95 17.42 -6.30 -14.77
C LEU A 95 16.50 -7.50 -15.02
N PRO A 96 15.89 -8.06 -13.96
CA PRO A 96 14.87 -9.09 -14.09
C PRO A 96 13.68 -8.62 -14.93
N GLN A 97 13.08 -9.54 -15.68
CA GLN A 97 11.98 -9.24 -16.59
C GLN A 97 10.73 -8.69 -15.86
N TYR A 98 10.43 -9.21 -14.66
CA TYR A 98 9.29 -8.74 -13.85
C TYR A 98 9.39 -7.27 -13.41
N ILE A 99 10.60 -6.69 -13.37
CA ILE A 99 10.80 -5.25 -13.08
C ILE A 99 10.45 -4.39 -14.29
N LYS A 100 10.56 -4.95 -15.49
CA LYS A 100 10.28 -4.24 -16.75
C LYS A 100 8.79 -4.31 -17.11
N ASP A 101 8.14 -5.42 -16.75
CA ASP A 101 6.76 -5.70 -17.17
C ASP A 101 5.69 -5.17 -16.20
N HIS A 102 6.07 -4.76 -14.98
CA HIS A 102 5.12 -4.34 -13.96
C HIS A 102 5.56 -3.08 -13.20
N PRO A 103 4.62 -2.21 -12.77
CA PRO A 103 4.94 -1.06 -11.92
C PRO A 103 5.51 -1.47 -10.56
N ILE A 104 6.39 -0.64 -10.01
CA ILE A 104 6.98 -0.84 -8.67
C ILE A 104 6.28 0.06 -7.65
N TYR A 105 5.73 -0.54 -6.60
CA TYR A 105 5.15 0.13 -5.45
C TYR A 105 6.09 0.06 -4.24
N TYR A 106 6.55 1.24 -3.81
CA TYR A 106 7.45 1.39 -2.67
C TYR A 106 6.70 1.22 -1.34
N ALA A 107 6.56 -0.02 -0.88
CA ALA A 107 5.87 -0.33 0.37
C ALA A 107 6.55 -1.42 1.20
N GLY A 108 6.26 -1.39 2.51
CA GLY A 108 6.67 -2.42 3.46
C GLY A 108 5.49 -3.26 3.91
N ARG A 109 5.66 -4.57 3.95
CA ARG A 109 4.62 -5.47 4.46
C ARG A 109 4.61 -5.50 5.99
N GLN A 110 3.43 -5.44 6.58
CA GLN A 110 3.22 -5.65 8.02
C GLN A 110 2.99 -7.13 8.33
N LYS A 111 3.29 -7.54 9.57
CA LYS A 111 3.06 -8.93 10.02
C LYS A 111 1.57 -9.29 9.87
N ARG A 112 1.29 -10.44 9.25
CA ARG A 112 -0.07 -10.96 9.12
C ARG A 112 -0.58 -11.48 10.47
N ARG A 113 -1.79 -11.09 10.88
CA ARG A 113 -2.51 -11.73 12.00
C ARG A 113 -3.02 -13.11 11.54
N LYS A 114 -2.78 -14.16 12.33
CA LYS A 114 -3.25 -15.53 12.03
C LYS A 114 -4.78 -15.53 11.87
N GLY A 115 -5.30 -16.32 10.92
CA GLY A 115 -6.74 -16.50 10.71
C GLY A 115 -7.48 -15.39 9.94
N MET A 116 -6.88 -14.21 9.74
CA MET A 116 -7.53 -13.15 8.94
C MET A 116 -7.38 -13.45 7.43
N PRO A 117 -8.46 -13.40 6.62
CA PRO A 117 -8.33 -13.33 5.16
C PRO A 117 -7.45 -12.13 4.81
N PRO A 118 -6.63 -12.17 3.74
CA PRO A 118 -5.53 -11.22 3.51
C PRO A 118 -6.01 -9.78 3.31
N GLY A 119 -6.36 -9.07 4.38
CA GLY A 119 -6.83 -7.68 4.36
C GLY A 119 -5.67 -6.72 4.28
N ARG A 120 -5.64 -5.96 3.16
CA ARG A 120 -4.58 -5.02 2.71
C ARG A 120 -3.19 -5.65 2.64
N LEU A 121 -2.70 -5.77 1.40
CA LEU A 121 -1.43 -6.36 0.95
C LEU A 121 -1.45 -7.90 0.93
N GLY A 122 -1.66 -8.44 -0.29
CA GLY A 122 -1.88 -9.85 -0.61
C GLY A 122 -0.70 -10.81 -0.32
N ARG A 123 -0.98 -12.11 -0.47
CA ARG A 123 -0.14 -13.30 -0.17
C ARG A 123 1.21 -13.31 -0.92
N LEU A 124 2.24 -13.93 -0.33
CA LEU A 124 2.97 -15.15 -0.75
C LEU A 124 4.12 -15.48 0.26
N PRO A 125 4.84 -16.63 0.17
CA PRO A 125 5.83 -17.10 1.16
C PRO A 125 6.95 -16.11 1.43
N GLN A 126 7.62 -16.28 2.57
CA GLN A 126 8.62 -15.35 3.12
C GLN A 126 9.96 -15.37 2.35
N ASP A 127 10.07 -16.26 1.37
CA ASP A 127 11.33 -16.68 0.75
C ASP A 127 11.13 -16.72 -0.77
N GLU A 128 10.88 -15.57 -1.39
CA GLU A 128 11.26 -15.22 -2.76
C GLU A 128 10.60 -13.89 -3.15
N TRP A 129 11.31 -13.13 -3.99
CA TRP A 129 10.91 -11.84 -4.55
C TRP A 129 9.57 -11.92 -5.31
N THR A 130 8.46 -11.83 -4.59
CA THR A 130 7.17 -12.17 -5.19
C THR A 130 6.34 -10.94 -5.51
N LEU A 131 5.92 -10.87 -6.78
CA LEU A 131 4.89 -10.02 -7.37
C LEU A 131 3.67 -9.91 -6.44
N MET A 132 3.17 -8.70 -6.23
CA MET A 132 1.96 -8.46 -5.46
C MET A 132 0.79 -8.13 -6.38
N LEU A 133 -0.23 -8.99 -6.41
CA LEU A 133 -1.49 -8.68 -7.08
C LEU A 133 -2.29 -7.72 -6.19
N ILE A 134 -2.41 -6.45 -6.58
CA ILE A 134 -3.31 -5.48 -5.92
C ILE A 134 -4.63 -5.50 -6.69
N SER A 135 -5.48 -6.47 -6.34
CA SER A 135 -6.90 -6.39 -6.64
C SER A 135 -7.54 -5.42 -5.65
N SER A 136 -7.77 -4.16 -6.07
CA SER A 136 -8.72 -3.29 -5.39
C SER A 136 -10.14 -3.72 -5.74
N SER A 137 -10.64 -4.69 -5.00
CA SER A 137 -12.06 -4.94 -4.84
C SER A 137 -12.31 -5.36 -3.40
N ARG A 138 -12.76 -4.45 -2.56
CA ARG A 138 -13.36 -4.81 -1.27
C ARG A 138 -14.55 -3.94 -0.93
N ARG A 139 -15.66 -4.63 -0.64
CA ARG A 139 -16.60 -4.25 0.42
C ARG A 139 -15.82 -3.81 1.64
N ALA A 140 -16.02 -2.56 2.06
CA ALA A 140 -15.60 -2.10 3.37
C ALA A 140 -16.41 -2.87 4.43
N ALA A 141 -15.71 -3.61 5.29
CA ALA A 141 -16.27 -4.06 6.55
C ALA A 141 -15.90 -3.02 7.60
N VAL A 142 -16.95 -2.65 8.36
CA VAL A 142 -17.06 -1.70 9.47
C VAL A 142 -15.95 -1.83 10.51
#